data_AF-A0A927NUA7-F1
#
_entry.id   AF-A0A927NUA7-F1
#
_cell.length_a   1.000
_cell.length_b   1.000
_cell.length_c   1.000
_cell.angle_alpha   90.00
_cell.angle_beta   90.00
_cell.angle_gamma   90.00
#
_symmetry.space_group_name_H-M   'P 1'
#
loop_
_entity.id
_entity.type
_entity.pdbx_description
1 polymer ?
#
loop_
_entity_poly.entity_id
_entity_poly.type
_entity_poly.pdbx_seq_one_letter_code
_entity_poly.pdbx_strand_id
1 'polypeptide(L)'
;MWIYKSVTRQELESIKDIVEKYIVMLGGNKVSIALPYEQRTRSYTGNDFVENVSLRPVFEYRDEYFRVDEVCFPGKPFIVIEHGTYDELINNIMNEAYPFPYDLAEDELLKEVKYSLGIEPYPENY
;
A
#
# COMPACT_ATOMS: atom_id res chain seq x y z
N MET A 1 -9.55 17.12 -1.69
CA MET A 1 -8.49 18.14 -1.55
C MET A 1 -7.45 17.59 -0.60
N TRP A 2 -6.15 17.71 -0.90
CA TRP A 2 -5.10 17.20 0.00
C TRP A 2 -5.03 18.06 1.28
N ILE A 3 -5.12 17.43 2.45
CA ILE A 3 -5.29 18.11 3.75
C ILE A 3 -4.03 18.09 4.62
N TYR A 4 -3.03 17.30 4.26
CA TYR A 4 -1.83 17.12 5.06
C TYR A 4 -0.80 18.21 4.77
N LYS A 5 -0.29 18.84 5.83
CA LYS A 5 0.75 19.87 5.75
C LYS A 5 2.16 19.29 5.83
N SER A 6 2.33 18.13 6.45
CA SER A 6 3.62 17.48 6.72
C SER A 6 4.17 16.69 5.53
N VAL A 7 3.35 16.44 4.52
CA VAL A 7 3.69 15.65 3.34
C VAL A 7 2.79 16.12 2.20
N THR A 8 3.34 16.26 1.02
CA THR A 8 2.61 16.55 -0.21
C THR A 8 2.11 15.25 -0.84
N ARG A 9 1.13 15.38 -1.75
CA ARG A 9 0.64 14.22 -2.51
C ARG A 9 1.77 13.52 -3.27
N GLN A 10 2.65 14.29 -3.91
CA GLN A 10 3.74 13.77 -4.71
C GLN A 10 4.78 13.02 -3.87
N GLU A 11 5.07 13.51 -2.67
CA GLU A 11 5.96 12.82 -1.73
C GLU A 11 5.37 11.48 -1.29
N LEU A 12 4.07 11.41 -0.96
CA LEU A 12 3.43 10.14 -0.61
C LEU A 12 3.46 9.14 -1.78
N GLU A 13 3.19 9.59 -3.00
CA GLU A 13 3.31 8.76 -4.20
C GLU A 13 4.74 8.24 -4.40
N SER A 14 5.75 9.07 -4.12
CA SER A 14 7.16 8.68 -4.25
C SER A 14 7.57 7.63 -3.21
N ILE A 15 7.01 7.68 -1.99
CA ILE A 15 7.21 6.63 -0.98
C ILE A 15 6.59 5.31 -1.46
N LYS A 16 5.38 5.34 -2.03
CA LYS A 16 4.78 4.14 -2.62
C LYS A 16 5.63 3.57 -3.76
N ASP A 17 6.23 4.42 -4.60
CA ASP A 17 7.16 3.96 -5.65
C ASP A 17 8.41 3.27 -5.07
N ILE A 18 8.88 3.70 -3.90
CA ILE A 18 9.98 3.04 -3.18
C ILE A 18 9.54 1.68 -2.66
N VAL A 19 8.37 1.59 -2.05
CA VAL A 19 7.80 0.32 -1.57
C VAL A 19 7.64 -0.68 -2.72
N GLU A 20 7.14 -0.25 -3.87
CA GLU A 20 7.05 -1.08 -5.09
C GLU A 20 8.42 -1.61 -5.54
N LYS A 21 9.46 -0.77 -5.49
CA LYS A 21 10.83 -1.21 -5.82
C LYS A 21 11.32 -2.27 -4.85
N TYR A 22 10.99 -2.17 -3.56
CA TYR A 22 11.34 -3.21 -2.59
C TYR A 22 10.59 -4.51 -2.84
N ILE A 23 9.31 -4.47 -3.21
CA ILE A 23 8.56 -5.68 -3.60
C ILE A 23 9.29 -6.39 -4.75
N VAL A 24 9.69 -5.65 -5.80
CA VAL A 24 10.44 -6.21 -6.93
C VAL A 24 11.81 -6.75 -6.50
N MET A 25 12.55 -5.99 -5.70
CA MET A 25 13.86 -6.38 -5.18
C MET A 25 13.80 -7.69 -4.38
N LEU A 26 12.72 -7.91 -3.63
CA LEU A 26 12.49 -9.08 -2.80
C LEU A 26 11.91 -10.28 -3.58
N GLY A 27 11.72 -10.14 -4.90
CA GLY A 27 11.30 -11.22 -5.79
C GLY A 27 9.84 -11.18 -6.22
N GLY A 28 9.09 -10.12 -5.89
CA GLY A 28 7.75 -9.90 -6.41
C GLY A 28 7.76 -9.54 -7.90
N ASN A 29 6.89 -10.18 -8.68
CA ASN A 29 6.80 -9.97 -10.11
C ASN A 29 5.66 -9.01 -10.43
N LYS A 30 5.95 -7.94 -11.18
CA LYS A 30 4.88 -7.07 -11.69
C LYS A 30 4.06 -7.82 -12.73
N VAL A 31 2.75 -7.94 -12.51
CA VAL A 31 1.83 -8.65 -13.40
C VAL A 31 0.90 -7.68 -14.13
N SER A 32 0.52 -8.05 -15.37
CA SER A 32 -0.43 -7.28 -16.16
C SER A 32 -1.82 -7.91 -16.03
N ILE A 33 -2.58 -7.43 -15.05
CA ILE A 33 -3.96 -7.86 -14.78
C ILE A 33 -4.89 -6.69 -15.10
N ALA A 34 -5.90 -6.95 -15.92
CA ALA A 34 -6.97 -5.99 -16.16
C ALA A 34 -7.98 -6.07 -15.00
N LEU A 35 -7.88 -5.15 -14.05
CA LEU A 35 -8.81 -5.06 -12.92
C LEU A 35 -10.19 -4.56 -13.42
N PRO A 36 -11.31 -5.15 -12.97
CA PRO A 36 -12.66 -4.74 -13.39
C PRO A 36 -13.15 -3.46 -12.66
N TYR A 37 -12.27 -2.75 -11.98
CA TYR A 37 -12.56 -1.57 -11.18
C TYR A 37 -11.38 -0.58 -11.22
N GLU A 38 -11.66 0.68 -10.92
CA GLU A 38 -10.63 1.69 -10.70
C GLU A 38 -10.19 1.68 -9.23
N GLN A 39 -8.89 1.67 -8.99
CA GLN A 39 -8.35 1.83 -7.65
C GLN A 39 -8.60 3.26 -7.15
N ARG A 40 -9.53 3.37 -6.20
CA ARG A 40 -9.94 4.64 -5.58
C ARG A 40 -9.82 4.52 -4.09
N THR A 41 -9.03 5.41 -3.50
CA THR A 41 -8.89 5.51 -2.06
C THR A 41 -9.70 6.71 -1.59
N ARG A 42 -10.70 6.45 -0.75
CA ARG A 42 -11.53 7.50 -0.17
C ARG A 42 -11.32 7.52 1.33
N SER A 43 -10.83 8.63 1.83
CA SER A 43 -10.51 8.82 3.24
C SER A 43 -11.31 9.96 3.82
N TYR A 44 -11.83 9.76 5.04
CA TYR A 44 -12.75 10.68 5.68
C TYR A 44 -12.07 11.36 6.86
N THR A 45 -12.24 12.67 6.95
CA THR A 45 -11.75 13.51 8.04
C THR A 45 -12.86 14.44 8.50
N GLY A 46 -13.63 14.01 9.49
CA GLY A 46 -14.84 14.72 9.93
C GLY A 46 -15.90 14.72 8.83
N ASN A 47 -16.37 15.91 8.43
CA ASN A 47 -17.33 16.08 7.31
C ASN A 47 -16.65 16.19 5.95
N ASP A 48 -15.32 16.28 5.91
CA ASP A 48 -14.55 16.38 4.68
C ASP A 48 -14.03 15.00 4.27
N PHE A 49 -13.92 14.74 2.97
CA PHE A 49 -13.26 13.54 2.46
C PHE A 49 -12.23 13.89 1.40
N VAL A 50 -11.19 13.06 1.34
CA VAL A 50 -10.17 13.05 0.30
C VAL A 50 -10.42 11.81 -0.52
N GLU A 51 -10.87 11.98 -1.76
CA GLU A 51 -10.85 10.92 -2.76
C GLU A 51 -9.61 11.10 -3.64
N ASN A 52 -8.84 10.02 -3.79
CA ASN A 52 -7.68 9.96 -4.67
C ASN A 52 -7.81 8.71 -5.57
N VAL A 53 -7.39 8.87 -6.81
CA VAL A 53 -7.12 7.76 -7.72
C VAL A 53 -5.61 7.59 -7.76
N SER A 54 -5.11 6.43 -7.35
CA SER A 54 -3.70 6.05 -7.49
C SER A 54 -3.66 4.76 -8.29
N LEU A 55 -3.24 4.85 -9.55
CA LEU A 55 -3.15 3.67 -10.42
C LEU A 55 -1.83 2.97 -10.14
N ARG A 56 -1.90 1.86 -9.39
CA ARG A 56 -0.73 1.13 -8.92
C ARG A 56 -0.66 -0.24 -9.60
N PRO A 57 0.55 -0.72 -9.94
CA PRO A 57 0.73 -2.07 -10.46
C PRO A 57 0.33 -3.11 -9.43
N VAL A 58 -0.09 -4.28 -9.93
CA VAL A 58 -0.24 -5.49 -9.13
C VAL A 58 1.06 -6.30 -9.20
N PHE A 59 1.43 -6.89 -8.08
CA PHE A 59 2.57 -7.79 -7.98
C PHE A 59 2.10 -9.18 -7.59
N GLU A 60 2.83 -10.20 -8.03
CA GLU A 60 2.64 -11.60 -7.64
C GLU A 60 3.88 -12.09 -6.89
N TYR A 61 3.67 -12.74 -5.76
CA TYR A 61 4.73 -13.36 -4.97
C TYR A 61 4.17 -14.57 -4.21
N ARG A 62 4.81 -15.74 -4.35
CA ARG A 62 4.40 -17.00 -3.68
C ARG A 62 2.91 -17.32 -3.81
N ASP A 63 2.37 -17.24 -5.03
CA ASP A 63 0.98 -17.50 -5.38
C ASP A 63 -0.06 -16.52 -4.77
N GLU A 64 0.40 -15.42 -4.16
CA GLU A 64 -0.42 -14.31 -3.68
C GLU A 64 -0.20 -13.04 -4.49
N TYR A 65 -1.20 -12.16 -4.45
CA TYR A 65 -1.20 -10.89 -5.17
C TYR A 65 -1.10 -9.74 -4.19
N PHE A 66 -0.28 -8.74 -4.53
CA PHE A 66 0.04 -7.60 -3.70
C PHE A 66 -0.19 -6.30 -4.46
N ARG A 67 -0.65 -5.28 -3.74
CA ARG A 67 -0.79 -3.92 -4.29
C ARG A 67 -0.46 -2.89 -3.23
N VAL A 68 0.26 -1.85 -3.63
CA VAL A 68 0.54 -0.71 -2.75
C VAL A 68 -0.62 0.27 -2.83
N ASP A 69 -1.14 0.66 -1.69
CA ASP A 69 -2.18 1.67 -1.50
C ASP A 69 -1.84 2.57 -0.30
N GLU A 70 -2.82 3.29 0.19
CA GLU A 70 -2.72 4.19 1.32
C GLU A 70 -4.02 4.16 2.14
N VAL A 71 -3.89 4.57 3.41
CA VAL A 71 -5.02 4.96 4.22
C VAL A 71 -4.74 6.35 4.81
N CYS A 72 -5.67 7.28 4.64
CA CYS A 72 -5.49 8.66 5.06
C CYS A 72 -6.33 8.95 6.32
N PHE A 73 -5.71 8.88 7.50
CA PHE A 73 -6.35 9.28 8.77
C PHE A 73 -6.24 10.79 9.00
N PRO A 74 -7.13 11.44 9.78
CA PRO A 74 -7.11 12.89 9.98
C PRO A 74 -5.76 13.52 10.37
N GLY A 75 -4.95 12.79 11.14
CA GLY A 75 -3.64 13.28 11.57
C GLY A 75 -2.49 12.97 10.61
N LYS A 76 -2.58 11.88 9.85
CA LYS A 76 -1.44 11.36 9.08
C LYS A 76 -1.89 10.31 8.04
N PRO A 77 -1.31 10.31 6.83
CA PRO A 77 -1.46 9.20 5.89
C PRO A 77 -0.55 8.03 6.26
N PHE A 78 -0.92 6.83 5.83
CA PHE A 78 -0.14 5.60 5.98
C PHE A 78 -0.08 4.89 4.64
N ILE A 79 0.98 4.13 4.43
CA ILE A 79 1.11 3.23 3.29
C ILE A 79 0.46 1.90 3.67
N VAL A 80 -0.19 1.26 2.70
CA VAL A 80 -0.78 -0.06 2.86
C VAL A 80 -0.20 -0.96 1.78
N ILE A 81 0.15 -2.19 2.13
CA ILE A 81 0.34 -3.27 1.17
C ILE A 81 -0.85 -4.20 1.37
N GLU A 82 -1.78 -4.13 0.43
CA GLU A 82 -2.92 -5.05 0.37
C GLU A 82 -2.42 -6.37 -0.21
N HIS A 83 -2.85 -7.50 0.36
CA HIS A 83 -2.58 -8.80 -0.21
C HIS A 83 -3.78 -9.74 -0.15
N GLY A 84 -3.76 -10.73 -1.04
CA GLY A 84 -4.76 -11.78 -1.10
C GLY A 84 -4.62 -12.66 -2.33
N THR A 85 -5.59 -13.54 -2.48
CA THR A 85 -5.74 -14.42 -3.65
C THR A 85 -6.15 -13.64 -4.91
N TYR A 86 -6.04 -14.27 -6.08
CA TYR A 86 -6.52 -13.68 -7.34
C TYR A 86 -8.01 -13.34 -7.28
N ASP A 87 -8.83 -14.20 -6.67
CA ASP A 87 -10.27 -13.97 -6.54
C ASP A 87 -10.55 -12.75 -5.66
N GLU A 88 -9.81 -12.58 -4.56
CA GLU A 88 -9.94 -11.39 -3.70
C GLU A 88 -9.48 -10.12 -4.42
N LEU A 89 -8.40 -10.19 -5.20
CA LEU A 89 -7.93 -9.10 -6.05
C LEU A 89 -9.02 -8.68 -7.05
N ILE A 90 -9.52 -9.60 -7.87
CA ILE A 90 -10.49 -9.27 -8.94
C ILE A 90 -11.80 -8.72 -8.38
N ASN A 91 -12.20 -9.14 -7.18
CA ASN A 91 -13.40 -8.66 -6.51
C ASN A 91 -13.17 -7.42 -5.64
N ASN A 92 -11.94 -6.89 -5.56
CA ASN A 92 -11.55 -5.76 -4.71
C ASN A 92 -11.87 -5.96 -3.22
N ILE A 93 -11.56 -7.14 -2.68
CA ILE A 93 -11.81 -7.55 -1.29
C ILE A 93 -10.56 -8.09 -0.60
N MET A 94 -9.36 -7.66 -1.01
CA MET A 94 -8.11 -7.96 -0.30
C MET A 94 -8.15 -7.31 1.10
N ASN A 95 -8.55 -8.10 2.10
CA ASN A 95 -8.83 -7.59 3.45
C ASN A 95 -7.60 -7.63 4.37
N GLU A 96 -6.53 -8.34 3.98
CA GLU A 96 -5.29 -8.36 4.74
C GLU A 96 -4.40 -7.19 4.29
N ALA A 97 -4.25 -6.24 5.21
CA ALA A 97 -3.60 -4.98 4.98
C ALA A 97 -2.97 -4.51 6.29
N TYR A 98 -1.65 -4.38 6.29
CA TYR A 98 -0.90 -3.83 7.42
C TYR A 98 -0.48 -2.40 7.09
N PRO A 99 -1.15 -1.37 7.65
CA PRO A 99 -0.75 0.01 7.42
C PRO A 99 0.52 0.34 8.21
N PHE A 100 1.47 1.02 7.56
CA PHE A 100 2.68 1.54 8.21
C PHE A 100 2.93 3.01 7.86
N PRO A 101 3.63 3.76 8.73
CA PRO A 101 3.86 5.19 8.50
C PRO A 101 4.66 5.46 7.21
N TYR A 102 4.29 6.51 6.48
CA TYR A 102 5.00 6.89 5.24
C TYR A 102 6.41 7.49 5.46
N ASP A 103 6.67 7.96 6.68
CA ASP A 103 7.86 8.72 7.08
C ASP A 103 8.88 7.87 7.86
N LEU A 104 8.78 6.56 7.74
CA LEU A 104 9.77 5.61 8.25
C LEU A 104 11.13 5.80 7.58
N ALA A 105 12.20 5.44 8.28
CA ALA A 105 13.53 5.38 7.69
C ALA A 105 13.59 4.29 6.59
N GLU A 106 14.59 4.37 5.71
CA GLU A 106 14.71 3.47 4.57
C GLU A 106 14.79 1.98 4.98
N ASP A 107 15.56 1.68 6.03
CA ASP A 107 15.69 0.32 6.54
C ASP A 107 14.42 -0.19 7.23
N GLU A 108 13.63 0.72 7.82
CA GLU A 108 12.34 0.42 8.43
C GLU A 108 11.26 0.18 7.36
N LEU A 109 11.23 0.99 6.29
CA LEU A 109 10.36 0.75 5.14
C LEU A 109 10.62 -0.63 4.54
N LEU A 110 11.89 -1.00 4.34
CA LEU A 110 12.23 -2.32 3.81
C LEU A 110 11.76 -3.46 4.74
N LYS A 111 11.84 -3.27 6.07
CA LYS A 111 11.31 -4.26 7.04
C LYS A 111 9.80 -4.41 6.90
N GLU A 112 9.05 -3.32 6.81
CA GLU A 112 7.60 -3.36 6.60
C GLU A 112 7.21 -4.13 5.32
N VAL A 113 7.97 -3.95 4.23
CA VAL A 113 7.76 -4.73 3.00
C VAL A 113 8.04 -6.22 3.22
N LYS A 114 9.11 -6.57 3.92
CA LYS A 114 9.41 -7.98 4.23
C LYS A 114 8.36 -8.63 5.11
N TYR A 115 7.82 -7.90 6.08
CA TYR A 115 6.73 -8.37 6.94
C TYR A 115 5.46 -8.59 6.12
N SER A 116 5.10 -7.62 5.29
CA SER A 116 3.93 -7.69 4.41
C SER A 116 4.01 -8.84 3.40
N LEU A 117 5.21 -9.18 2.90
CA LEU A 117 5.43 -10.30 1.98
C LEU A 117 5.59 -11.67 2.69
N GLY A 118 5.45 -11.73 4.02
CA GLY A 118 5.65 -12.96 4.79
C GLY A 118 7.08 -13.54 4.69
N ILE A 119 8.08 -12.68 4.44
CA ILE A 119 9.50 -13.07 4.41
C ILE A 119 10.04 -13.15 5.83
N GLU A 120 9.67 -12.18 6.67
CA GLU A 120 9.97 -12.13 8.09
C GLU A 120 8.63 -12.00 8.85
N PRO A 121 8.49 -12.58 10.05
CA PRO A 121 7.30 -12.39 10.86
C PRO A 121 7.25 -10.96 11.41
N TYR A 122 6.05 -10.40 11.56
CA TYR A 122 5.86 -9.15 12.30
C TYR A 122 6.37 -9.32 13.75
N PRO A 123 7.05 -8.31 14.33
CA PRO A 123 7.50 -8.38 15.72
C PRO A 123 6.31 -8.57 16.69
N GLU A 124 6.44 -9.48 17.65
CA GLU A 124 5.37 -9.80 18.61
C GLU A 124 5.08 -8.68 19.64
N ASN A 125 5.90 -7.62 19.68
CA ASN A 125 5.81 -6.54 20.67
C ASN A 125 5.63 -5.18 19.98
N TYR A 126 4.39 -4.72 19.90
CA TYR A 126 4.02 -3.32 19.62
C TYR A 126 3.31 -2.73 20.85
#